data_AF-T5AN43-F1
#
_entry.id   AF-T5AN43-F1
#
_cell.length_a   1.000
_cell.length_b   1.000
_cell.length_c   1.000
_cell.angle_alpha   90.00
_cell.angle_beta   90.00
_cell.angle_gamma   90.00
#
_symmetry.space_group_name_H-M   'P 1'
#
loop_
_entity.id
_entity.type
_entity.pdbx_description
1 polymer ?
#
loop_
_entity_poly.entity_id
_entity_poly.type
_entity_poly.pdbx_seq_one_letter_code
_entity_poly.pdbx_strand_id
1 'polypeptide(L)' 'MLSRAAARTTTSLVSRRGFHATKARMSSPYHYPEGPYSNLPFNPRGKWFGLIYWGFLATGFGTPFAIAVYQTYKEH' A
#
# COMPACT_ATOMS: atom_id res chain seq x y z
N MET A 1 -0.35 -48.99 -48.64
CA MET A 1 -1.32 -48.97 -47.53
C MET A 1 -1.24 -47.61 -46.86
N LEU A 2 -2.33 -46.84 -46.88
CA LEU A 2 -2.42 -45.57 -46.17
C LEU A 2 -3.04 -45.85 -44.79
N SER A 3 -2.31 -45.62 -43.70
CA SER A 3 -2.87 -45.70 -42.35
C SER A 3 -2.11 -44.83 -41.34
N ARG A 4 -2.70 -43.66 -41.12
CA ARG A 4 -2.94 -42.92 -39.86
C ARG A 4 -1.75 -42.42 -39.04
N ALA A 5 -1.48 -41.12 -39.20
CA ALA A 5 -0.93 -40.28 -38.15
C ALA A 5 -1.95 -40.15 -36.98
N ALA A 6 -1.47 -40.24 -35.73
CA ALA A 6 -1.97 -39.43 -34.61
C ALA A 6 -1.10 -39.60 -33.34
N ALA A 7 -0.47 -38.48 -32.96
CA ALA A 7 -0.35 -37.92 -31.62
C ALA A 7 0.30 -38.75 -30.49
N ARG A 8 1.41 -38.23 -29.97
CA ARG A 8 1.33 -37.18 -28.94
C ARG A 8 2.71 -36.56 -28.71
N THR A 9 2.79 -35.29 -29.07
CA THR A 9 3.66 -34.28 -28.50
C THR A 9 3.75 -34.46 -26.98
N THR A 10 4.85 -35.05 -26.48
CA THR A 10 5.27 -34.83 -25.10
C THR A 10 6.24 -33.66 -25.08
N THR A 11 5.73 -32.47 -25.47
CA THR A 11 6.32 -31.25 -24.95
C THR A 11 6.18 -31.38 -23.45
N SER A 12 7.27 -31.71 -22.78
CA SER A 12 7.42 -31.55 -21.36
C SER A 12 7.36 -30.05 -21.08
N LEU A 13 6.17 -29.47 -21.18
CA LEU A 13 5.80 -28.24 -20.49
C LEU A 13 5.78 -28.63 -19.01
N VAL A 14 6.96 -28.79 -18.43
CA VAL A 14 7.11 -28.59 -16.99
C VAL A 14 6.81 -27.10 -16.83
N SER A 15 5.53 -26.83 -16.65
CA SER A 15 5.01 -25.57 -16.15
C SER A 15 5.95 -25.16 -15.04
N ARG A 16 6.61 -24.00 -15.22
CA ARG A 16 7.35 -23.31 -14.17
C ARG A 16 6.39 -23.28 -12.99
N ARG A 17 6.60 -24.17 -12.03
CA ARG A 17 5.85 -24.20 -10.79
C ARG A 17 6.24 -22.93 -10.06
N GLY A 18 5.56 -21.83 -10.38
CA GLY A 18 5.57 -20.59 -9.62
C GLY A 18 4.85 -20.85 -8.30
N PHE A 19 5.37 -21.76 -7.50
CA PHE A 19 4.92 -21.98 -6.14
C PHE A 19 5.53 -20.89 -5.27
N HIS A 20 5.01 -19.68 -5.42
CA HIS A 20 5.00 -18.71 -4.34
C HIS A 20 3.56 -18.58 -3.83
N ALA A 21 3.07 -19.65 -3.23
CA ALA A 21 2.07 -19.49 -2.20
C ALA A 21 2.84 -19.12 -0.93
N THR A 22 3.06 -17.82 -0.69
CA THR A 22 3.38 -17.36 0.66
C THR A 22 2.30 -17.97 1.56
N LYS A 23 2.67 -18.90 2.44
CA LYS A 23 1.68 -19.49 3.35
C LYS A 23 1.00 -18.34 4.08
N ALA A 24 -0.34 -18.38 4.16
CA ALA A 24 -1.08 -17.41 4.96
C ALA A 24 -0.46 -17.41 6.36
N ARG A 25 0.23 -16.33 6.72
CA ARG A 25 0.71 -16.12 8.08
C ARG A 25 -0.51 -15.78 8.90
N MET A 26 -1.23 -16.78 9.38
CA MET A 26 -2.31 -16.63 10.37
C MET A 26 -1.71 -16.29 11.75
N SER A 27 -0.75 -15.37 11.78
CA SER A 27 -0.15 -14.88 13.02
C SER A 27 -1.16 -13.98 13.71
N SER A 28 -1.40 -14.29 14.98
CA SER A 28 -2.32 -13.61 15.90
C SER A 28 -3.81 -13.77 15.57
N PRO A 29 -4.67 -13.99 16.60
CA PRO A 29 -6.13 -13.91 16.48
C PRO A 29 -6.63 -12.55 15.95
N TYR A 30 -5.79 -11.52 16.02
CA TYR A 30 -6.02 -10.21 15.42
C TYR A 30 -5.33 -10.15 14.06
N HIS A 31 -6.07 -10.48 13.01
CA HIS A 31 -5.61 -10.32 11.64
C HIS A 31 -5.86 -8.88 11.19
N TYR A 32 -4.79 -8.11 11.00
CA TYR A 32 -4.91 -6.76 10.47
C TYR A 32 -5.18 -6.81 8.97
N PRO A 33 -5.82 -5.76 8.40
CA PRO A 33 -5.99 -5.68 6.97
C PRO A 33 -4.64 -5.73 6.26
N GLU A 34 -4.56 -6.51 5.19
CA GLU A 34 -3.37 -6.65 4.35
C GLU A 34 -3.58 -5.92 3.02
N GLY A 35 -2.48 -5.53 2.37
CA GLY A 35 -2.49 -4.91 1.04
C GLY A 35 -2.22 -3.39 1.05
N PRO A 36 -2.28 -2.73 -0.12
CA PRO A 36 -1.97 -1.31 -0.22
C PRO A 36 -2.82 -0.46 0.71
N TYR A 37 -2.17 0.50 1.38
CA TYR A 37 -2.79 1.44 2.32
C TYR A 37 -3.29 0.83 3.64
N SER A 38 -3.09 -0.47 3.88
CA SER A 38 -3.55 -1.10 5.13
C SER A 38 -2.64 -0.79 6.33
N ASN A 39 -1.42 -0.32 6.08
CA ASN A 39 -0.41 0.04 7.06
C ASN A 39 -0.35 1.55 7.34
N LEU A 40 -1.21 2.35 6.71
CA LEU A 40 -1.22 3.79 6.90
C LEU A 40 -2.16 4.17 8.04
N PRO A 41 -1.75 5.07 8.95
CA PRO A 41 -2.62 5.57 10.01
C PRO A 41 -3.66 6.60 9.50
N PHE A 42 -3.76 6.79 8.17
CA PHE A 42 -4.70 7.72 7.52
C PHE A 42 -5.24 7.13 6.22
N ASN A 43 -6.41 7.61 5.77
CA ASN A 43 -7.06 7.13 4.56
C ASN A 43 -6.74 8.04 3.35
N PRO A 44 -5.88 7.62 2.40
CA PRO A 44 -5.57 8.41 1.21
C PRO A 44 -6.69 8.45 0.16
N ARG A 45 -7.73 7.61 0.29
CA ARG A 45 -8.85 7.52 -0.63
C ARG A 45 -10.05 8.37 -0.21
N GLY A 46 -9.97 9.10 0.90
CA GLY A 46 -11.03 9.99 1.35
C GLY A 46 -11.24 11.17 0.40
N LYS A 47 -12.50 11.57 0.17
CA LYS A 47 -12.84 12.73 -0.70
C LYS A 47 -12.10 14.02 -0.35
N TRP A 48 -11.76 14.20 0.93
CA TRP A 48 -11.08 15.38 1.46
C TRP A 48 -9.58 15.16 1.71
N PHE A 49 -9.01 14.03 1.24
CA PHE A 49 -7.62 13.69 1.54
C PHE A 49 -6.64 14.78 1.15
N GLY A 50 -6.78 15.35 -0.06
CA GLY A 50 -5.90 16.43 -0.52
C GLY A 50 -5.93 17.65 0.41
N LEU A 51 -7.12 18.08 0.83
CA LEU A 51 -7.29 19.23 1.72
C LEU A 51 -6.69 18.96 3.12
N ILE A 52 -6.96 17.78 3.68
CA ILE A 52 -6.44 17.40 5.01
C ILE A 52 -4.92 17.24 4.97
N TYR A 53 -4.38 16.60 3.93
CA TYR A 53 -2.95 16.36 3.76
C TYR A 53 -2.17 17.67 3.65
N TRP A 54 -2.61 18.58 2.77
CA TRP A 54 -1.97 19.89 2.64
C TRP A 54 -2.18 20.76 3.89
N GLY A 55 -3.34 20.68 4.54
CA GLY A 55 -3.59 21.36 5.81
C GLY A 55 -2.64 20.90 6.92
N PHE A 56 -2.42 19.58 7.04
CA PHE A 56 -1.48 19.00 8.01
C PHE A 56 -0.05 19.52 7.79
N LEU A 57 0.42 19.50 6.54
CA LEU A 57 1.74 20.02 6.18
C LEU A 57 1.86 21.53 6.45
N ALA A 58 0.88 22.32 6.01
CA ALA A 58 0.87 23.77 6.20
C ALA A 58 0.86 24.14 7.70
N THR A 59 0.13 23.38 8.51
CA THR A 59 0.07 23.58 9.97
C THR A 59 1.42 23.28 10.60
N GLY A 60 2.01 22.11 10.33
CA GLY A 60 3.31 21.75 10.89
C GLY A 60 4.42 22.72 10.48
N PHE A 61 4.45 23.10 9.19
CA PHE A 61 5.42 24.07 8.68
C PHE A 61 5.19 25.49 9.23
N GLY A 62 3.93 25.94 9.32
CA GLY A 62 3.55 27.28 9.77
C GLY A 62 3.65 27.50 11.28
N THR A 63 3.58 26.43 12.07
CA THR A 63 3.63 26.48 13.55
C THR A 63 4.78 27.32 14.10
N PRO A 64 6.06 27.11 13.75
CA PRO A 64 7.16 27.93 14.27
C PRO A 64 7.02 29.42 13.94
N PHE A 65 6.51 29.78 12.76
CA PHE A 65 6.32 31.17 12.35
C PHE A 65 5.18 31.84 13.12
N ALA A 66 4.06 31.14 13.29
CA ALA A 66 2.95 31.63 14.10
C ALA A 66 3.38 31.87 15.55
N ILE A 67 4.20 30.96 16.11
CA ILE A 67 4.78 31.14 17.45
C ILE A 67 5.71 32.35 17.49
N ALA A 68 6.59 32.54 16.49
CA ALA A 68 7.49 33.69 16.44
C ALA A 68 6.71 35.01 16.43
N VAL A 69 5.70 35.12 15.58
CA VAL A 69 4.80 36.29 15.52
C VAL A 69 4.09 36.49 16.86
N TYR A 70 3.57 35.43 17.47
CA TYR A 70 2.94 35.55 18.80
C TYR A 70 3.91 36.12 19.84
N GLN A 71 5.17 35.67 19.85
CA GLN A 71 6.17 36.21 20.77
C GLN A 71 6.50 37.68 20.49
N THR A 72 6.40 38.18 19.25
CA THR A 72 6.63 39.61 18.96
C THR A 72 5.53 40.52 19.51
N TYR A 73 4.31 39.99 19.72
CA TYR A 73 3.18 40.74 20.26
C TYR A 73 2.96 40.52 21.76
N LYS A 74 3.72 39.62 22.38
CA LYS A 74 3.61 39.34 23.80
C LYS A 74 4.36 40.43 24.58
N GLU A 75 3.64 41.23 25.36
CA GLU A 75 4.26 42.16 26.30
C GLU A 75 4.91 41.41 27.47
N HIS A 76 5.97 42.00 28.04
CA HIS A 76 6.77 41.41 29.12
C HIS A 76 6.06 41.43 30.47
#